data_AF-A0A6L7MT10-F1
#
_entry.id   AF-A0A6L7MT10-F1
#
_cell.length_a   1.000
_cell.length_b   1.000
_cell.length_c   1.000
_cell.angle_alpha   90.00
_cell.angle_beta   90.00
_cell.angle_gamma   90.00
#
_symmetry.space_group_name_H-M   'P 1'
#
loop_
_entity.id
_entity.type
_entity.pdbx_description
1 polymer ?
#
loop_
_entity_poly.entity_id
_entity_poly.type
_entity_poly.pdbx_seq_one_letter_code
_entity_poly.pdbx_strand_id
1 'polypeptide(L)'
;MSTVLSRRTALGHGLAAAGLGAAASVTAGRSLGRSDANSAHAEPVVIVGAGISGLAAAAELRAKGFADVVILEARDRIGGRIWTDTIGGDVPIDLGASWIHGVKGNPISAIASDNGIATAPTDYDNDVVHFHDGGAPPERAEDILDGFWSSARRRPRQSLAAAYSSYVATGELGVRERRYLAHELNTIVEHEFAADVGRLSLESIAGGREFRGGDVVFPGGYRQILHALVPGLDIRCADPVTSIDHADSPIVVTTASGATYETSAVIVTLPLGVLKEGTVSFHPALPAPKQRAIGLLAMGVLNKTCLLFDDVFWDEDAEIIGYVGPVPGQWAETVNLYPATGLPLLMMFNAASVATELERLSDADTVTQALGALGEMYGSTPQPSDARVTRWSSDPWSRGAYSYVPINASFEQYAELAGSIDNRLFFAGEATTEDNPATVHGSYLTGQRAASQLAGTTHRRRAR
;
A
#
# COMPACT_ATOMS: atom_id res chain seq x y z
N MET A 1 -33.72 10.61 3.81
CA MET A 1 -32.50 11.14 4.47
C MET A 1 -31.80 9.94 5.07
N SER A 2 -31.14 9.17 4.21
CA SER A 2 -30.51 7.88 4.56
C SER A 2 -29.09 8.18 5.00
N THR A 3 -28.78 7.91 6.26
CA THR A 3 -27.40 7.87 6.74
C THR A 3 -26.81 6.53 6.33
N VAL A 4 -26.27 6.47 5.11
CA VAL A 4 -25.33 5.42 4.70
C VAL A 4 -24.24 5.38 5.79
N LEU A 5 -24.11 4.26 6.49
CA LEU A 5 -22.89 4.00 7.24
C LEU A 5 -21.77 4.05 6.20
N SER A 6 -20.99 5.14 6.19
CA SER A 6 -19.78 5.24 5.34
C SER A 6 -19.07 3.89 5.38
N ARG A 7 -18.63 3.36 4.23
CA ARG A 7 -17.94 2.05 4.09
C ARG A 7 -16.84 1.82 5.15
N ARG A 8 -16.29 2.90 5.72
CA ARG A 8 -15.32 2.93 6.84
C ARG A 8 -15.91 2.73 8.24
N THR A 9 -17.16 3.10 8.48
CA THR A 9 -17.89 2.93 9.75
C THR A 9 -18.24 1.46 10.02
N ALA A 10 -18.48 0.68 8.95
CA ALA A 10 -18.70 -0.77 9.03
C ALA A 10 -17.47 -1.53 9.57
N LEU A 11 -16.26 -1.01 9.28
CA LEU A 11 -14.99 -1.50 9.83
C LEU A 11 -14.66 -0.83 11.17
N GLY A 12 -14.98 0.45 11.32
CA GLY A 12 -14.57 1.30 12.43
C GLY A 12 -15.53 1.33 13.63
N HIS A 13 -15.67 0.22 14.35
CA HIS A 13 -15.98 0.26 15.79
C HIS A 13 -15.10 -0.79 16.52
N GLY A 14 -13.79 -0.55 16.48
CA GLY A 14 -12.82 -1.19 17.35
C GLY A 14 -12.87 -0.58 18.75
N LEU A 15 -12.99 -1.44 19.76
CA LEU A 15 -13.06 -1.12 21.18
C LEU A 15 -11.99 -0.10 21.62
N ALA A 16 -12.42 0.95 22.32
CA ALA A 16 -11.55 1.75 23.17
C ALA A 16 -11.02 0.86 24.30
N ALA A 17 -9.77 0.40 24.19
CA ALA A 17 -9.06 -0.19 25.31
C ALA A 17 -8.54 0.92 26.23
N ALA A 18 -9.19 1.08 27.38
CA ALA A 18 -8.72 1.95 28.46
C ALA A 18 -7.43 1.36 29.07
N GLY A 19 -6.28 1.96 28.75
CA GLY A 19 -5.01 1.68 29.41
C GLY A 19 -4.81 2.61 30.61
N LEU A 20 -4.94 2.06 31.82
CA LEU A 20 -4.59 2.72 33.09
C LEU A 20 -3.10 3.01 33.15
N GLY A 21 -2.76 4.23 33.59
CA GLY A 21 -1.40 4.68 33.77
C GLY A 21 -0.69 4.01 34.95
N ALA A 22 0.62 3.83 34.78
CA ALA A 22 1.56 3.70 35.89
C ALA A 22 2.76 4.60 35.60
N ALA A 23 2.94 5.61 36.45
CA ALA A 23 4.11 6.46 36.47
C ALA A 23 5.32 5.67 37.00
N ALA A 24 6.45 5.77 36.32
CA ALA A 24 7.74 5.31 36.83
C ALA A 24 8.71 6.50 36.91
N SER A 25 9.28 6.67 38.10
CA SER A 25 10.13 7.76 38.54
C SER A 25 11.46 7.82 37.79
N VAL A 26 11.88 9.05 37.46
CA VAL A 26 13.21 9.36 36.91
C VAL A 26 14.24 9.34 38.05
N THR A 27 15.28 8.52 37.91
CA THR A 27 16.54 8.69 38.64
C THR A 27 17.65 9.14 37.68
N ALA A 28 18.28 10.25 38.04
CA ALA A 28 19.40 10.83 37.33
C ALA A 28 20.67 9.99 37.48
N GLY A 29 21.46 9.89 36.41
CA GLY A 29 22.74 9.18 36.47
C GLY A 29 23.64 9.35 35.26
N ARG A 30 24.53 10.35 35.36
CA ARG A 30 25.88 10.48 34.77
C ARG A 30 26.08 10.71 33.27
N SER A 31 26.75 11.83 32.99
CA SER A 31 27.35 12.16 31.70
C SER A 31 28.50 11.21 31.38
N LEU A 32 28.50 10.67 30.17
CA LEU A 32 29.64 10.01 29.56
C LEU A 32 29.96 10.68 28.24
N GLY A 33 31.23 11.05 28.10
CA GLY A 33 31.98 11.19 26.85
C GLY A 33 31.29 11.89 25.68
N ARG A 34 31.59 13.17 25.50
CA ARG A 34 31.44 13.86 24.22
C ARG A 34 32.45 13.26 23.23
N SER A 35 32.12 12.15 22.59
CA SER A 35 32.83 11.65 21.41
C SER A 35 32.34 12.41 20.18
N ASP A 36 33.24 12.59 19.22
CA ASP A 36 33.16 13.54 18.11
C ASP A 36 31.91 13.39 17.24
N ALA A 37 30.84 14.13 17.57
CA ALA A 37 29.64 14.24 16.74
C ALA A 37 29.92 14.77 15.31
N ASN A 38 31.13 15.31 15.07
CA ASN A 38 31.53 15.84 13.78
C ASN A 38 32.08 14.78 12.79
N SER A 39 32.41 13.56 13.25
CA SER A 39 32.92 12.49 12.35
C SER A 39 31.82 11.58 11.81
N ALA A 40 30.72 11.38 12.56
CA ALA A 40 29.62 10.48 12.17
C ALA A 40 28.88 10.94 10.90
N HIS A 41 28.91 12.22 10.57
CA HIS A 41 28.21 12.81 9.41
C HIS A 41 29.03 12.78 8.10
N ALA A 42 30.30 12.35 8.18
CA ALA A 42 31.20 12.24 7.03
C ALA A 42 31.30 10.81 6.47
N GLU A 43 30.71 9.82 7.14
CA GLU A 43 30.74 8.43 6.68
C GLU A 43 29.67 8.19 5.61
N PRO A 44 30.02 7.45 4.53
CA PRO A 44 29.06 7.10 3.48
C PRO A 44 27.91 6.28 4.05
N VAL A 45 26.70 6.53 3.53
CA VAL A 45 25.49 5.76 3.80
C VAL A 45 24.89 5.27 2.48
N VAL A 46 24.59 3.97 2.40
CA VAL A 46 23.89 3.38 1.26
C VAL A 46 22.43 3.13 1.61
N ILE A 47 21.53 3.49 0.72
CA ILE A 47 20.10 3.17 0.80
C ILE A 47 19.75 2.24 -0.35
N VAL A 48 19.12 1.10 -0.05
CA VAL A 48 18.72 0.13 -1.07
C VAL A 48 17.24 0.30 -1.37
N GLY A 49 16.93 0.82 -2.57
CA GLY A 49 15.59 1.13 -3.08
C GLY A 49 15.27 2.62 -3.08
N ALA A 50 14.84 3.15 -4.22
CA ALA A 50 14.37 4.52 -4.42
C ALA A 50 12.84 4.64 -4.41
N GLY A 51 12.17 3.79 -3.61
CA GLY A 51 10.76 4.00 -3.24
C GLY A 51 10.61 5.16 -2.25
N ILE A 52 9.37 5.49 -1.88
CA ILE A 52 9.10 6.62 -0.98
C ILE A 52 9.83 6.53 0.37
N SER A 53 10.02 5.32 0.92
CA SER A 53 10.80 5.11 2.15
C SER A 53 12.27 5.46 1.98
N GLY A 54 12.90 5.03 0.88
CA GLY A 54 14.29 5.33 0.59
C GLY A 54 14.52 6.82 0.33
N LEU A 55 13.65 7.45 -0.46
CA LEU A 55 13.69 8.89 -0.71
C LEU A 55 13.50 9.70 0.59
N ALA A 56 12.53 9.32 1.42
CA ALA A 56 12.29 9.97 2.71
C ALA A 56 13.48 9.80 3.67
N ALA A 57 14.09 8.62 3.70
CA ALA A 57 15.29 8.36 4.51
C ALA A 57 16.47 9.23 4.04
N ALA A 58 16.72 9.30 2.73
CA ALA A 58 17.80 10.11 2.17
C ALA A 58 17.60 11.61 2.46
N ALA A 59 16.39 12.13 2.24
CA ALA A 59 16.05 13.52 2.53
C ALA A 59 16.23 13.85 4.02
N GLU A 60 15.80 12.97 4.92
CA GLU A 60 15.95 13.13 6.38
C GLU A 60 17.43 13.08 6.81
N LEU A 61 18.24 12.17 6.25
CA LEU A 61 19.68 12.11 6.52
C LEU A 61 20.40 13.38 6.06
N ARG A 62 20.10 13.86 4.85
CA ARG A 62 20.65 15.12 4.32
C ARG A 62 20.26 16.30 5.20
N ALA A 63 19.02 16.37 5.65
CA ALA A 63 18.55 17.40 6.59
C ALA A 63 19.27 17.35 7.95
N LYS A 64 19.78 16.18 8.35
CA LYS A 64 20.62 15.98 9.55
C LYS A 64 22.12 16.18 9.31
N GLY A 65 22.53 16.58 8.10
CA GLY A 65 23.92 16.92 7.78
C GLY A 65 24.77 15.76 7.25
N PHE A 66 24.19 14.58 6.99
CA PHE A 66 24.91 13.51 6.30
C PHE A 66 25.13 13.91 4.83
N ALA A 67 26.38 14.13 4.45
CA ALA A 67 26.70 14.65 3.11
C ALA A 67 26.78 13.54 2.05
N ASP A 68 27.23 12.35 2.43
CA ASP A 68 27.51 11.23 1.53
C ASP A 68 26.41 10.15 1.68
N VAL A 69 25.32 10.31 0.92
CA VAL A 69 24.19 9.39 0.92
C VAL A 69 23.88 9.01 -0.53
N VAL A 70 24.00 7.73 -0.85
CA VAL A 70 23.68 7.18 -2.18
C VAL A 70 22.50 6.22 -2.10
N ILE A 71 21.55 6.36 -3.01
CA ILE A 71 20.43 5.42 -3.18
C ILE A 71 20.72 4.52 -4.38
N LEU A 72 20.64 3.20 -4.18
CA LEU A 72 20.76 2.19 -5.24
C LEU A 72 19.39 1.63 -5.57
N GLU A 73 18.94 1.77 -6.82
CA GLU A 73 17.63 1.37 -7.30
C GLU A 73 17.76 0.34 -8.44
N ALA A 74 17.02 -0.76 -8.29
CA ALA A 74 17.03 -1.86 -9.25
C ALA A 74 16.43 -1.48 -10.60
N ARG A 75 15.35 -0.69 -10.59
CA ARG A 75 14.66 -0.24 -11.80
C ARG A 75 15.42 0.89 -12.47
N ASP A 76 15.08 1.14 -13.72
CA ASP A 76 15.46 2.33 -14.48
C ASP A 76 14.70 3.61 -14.05
N ARG A 77 13.84 3.51 -13.03
CA ARG A 77 13.03 4.60 -12.50
C ARG A 77 12.96 4.58 -10.98
N ILE A 78 12.74 5.74 -10.38
CA ILE A 78 12.40 5.88 -8.97
C ILE A 78 10.93 5.52 -8.70
N GLY A 79 10.55 5.54 -7.42
CA GLY A 79 9.17 5.49 -6.95
C GLY A 79 8.68 4.11 -6.55
N GLY A 80 9.26 3.04 -7.09
CA GLY A 80 8.84 1.67 -6.81
C GLY A 80 7.36 1.46 -7.14
N ARG A 81 6.55 1.23 -6.09
CA ARG A 81 5.08 1.07 -6.15
C ARG A 81 4.30 2.39 -6.26
N ILE A 82 4.98 3.53 -6.27
CA ILE A 82 4.43 4.80 -6.75
C ILE A 82 4.87 4.93 -8.20
N TRP A 83 3.96 4.58 -9.12
CA TRP A 83 4.24 4.58 -10.55
C TRP A 83 3.13 5.26 -11.31
N THR A 84 3.41 6.48 -11.77
CA THR A 84 2.60 7.20 -12.74
C THR A 84 3.18 6.95 -14.14
N ASP A 85 2.37 6.37 -15.02
CA ASP A 85 2.64 6.24 -16.45
C ASP A 85 1.83 7.28 -17.25
N THR A 86 1.96 7.30 -18.57
CA THR A 86 1.15 8.11 -19.48
C THR A 86 0.24 7.22 -20.33
N ILE A 87 -1.03 7.59 -20.47
CA ILE A 87 -2.03 6.96 -21.34
C ILE A 87 -2.50 7.99 -22.40
N GLY A 88 -2.80 7.57 -23.63
CA GLY A 88 -3.19 8.50 -24.70
C GLY A 88 -2.08 9.47 -25.13
N GLY A 89 -0.82 9.21 -24.78
CA GLY A 89 0.35 10.02 -25.09
C GLY A 89 0.89 10.83 -23.92
N ASP A 90 0.05 11.60 -23.23
CA ASP A 90 0.48 12.54 -22.19
C ASP A 90 -0.41 12.60 -20.93
N VAL A 91 -1.53 11.85 -20.89
CA VAL A 91 -2.42 11.82 -19.73
C VAL A 91 -1.78 11.01 -18.60
N PRO A 92 -1.52 11.57 -17.41
CA PRO A 92 -0.94 10.83 -16.31
C PRO A 92 -1.94 9.80 -15.75
N ILE A 93 -1.46 8.58 -15.51
CA ILE A 93 -2.26 7.52 -14.87
C ILE A 93 -1.42 6.78 -13.83
N ASP A 94 -1.95 6.68 -12.61
CA ASP A 94 -1.28 6.00 -11.51
C ASP A 94 -1.54 4.48 -11.54
N LEU A 95 -0.53 3.73 -11.97
CA LEU A 95 -0.52 2.26 -12.02
C LEU A 95 -0.27 1.62 -10.64
N GLY A 96 0.29 2.40 -9.71
CA GLY A 96 0.54 2.00 -8.33
C GLY A 96 -0.37 2.70 -7.32
N ALA A 97 0.20 3.31 -6.29
CA ALA A 97 -0.56 4.17 -5.38
C ALA A 97 -1.21 5.36 -6.12
N SER A 98 -2.48 5.65 -5.83
CA SER A 98 -3.21 6.82 -6.37
C SER A 98 -3.83 7.73 -5.30
N TRP A 99 -3.93 7.27 -4.05
CA TRP A 99 -4.62 7.98 -2.98
C TRP A 99 -3.70 8.46 -1.85
N ILE A 100 -4.02 9.64 -1.31
CA ILE A 100 -3.73 9.93 0.09
C ILE A 100 -4.93 9.49 0.92
N HIS A 101 -4.74 8.48 1.78
CA HIS A 101 -5.77 8.09 2.75
C HIS A 101 -5.70 8.99 3.99
N GLY A 102 -6.78 9.74 4.24
CA GLY A 102 -6.90 10.68 5.35
C GLY A 102 -5.96 11.89 5.24
N VAL A 103 -6.45 13.04 4.81
CA VAL A 103 -5.59 14.23 4.58
C VAL A 103 -5.16 14.99 5.84
N LYS A 104 -5.86 14.84 6.98
CA LYS A 104 -5.61 15.65 8.18
C LYS A 104 -4.28 15.26 8.82
N GLY A 105 -3.29 16.12 8.59
CA GLY A 105 -1.90 16.11 9.04
C GLY A 105 -1.05 14.98 8.44
N ASN A 106 -1.59 14.22 7.49
CA ASN A 106 -0.84 13.21 6.77
C ASN A 106 0.40 13.88 6.13
N PRO A 107 1.61 13.31 6.30
CA PRO A 107 2.83 13.94 5.79
C PRO A 107 2.81 14.13 4.27
N ILE A 108 2.12 13.26 3.54
CA ILE A 108 2.01 13.37 2.07
C ILE A 108 1.12 14.56 1.70
N SER A 109 0.06 14.85 2.46
CA SER A 109 -0.76 16.05 2.25
C SER A 109 0.04 17.33 2.49
N ALA A 110 0.95 17.33 3.46
CA ALA A 110 1.84 18.46 3.68
C ALA A 110 2.79 18.66 2.48
N ILE A 111 3.41 17.59 1.97
CA ILE A 111 4.26 17.66 0.77
C ILE A 111 3.47 18.18 -0.43
N ALA A 112 2.25 17.69 -0.65
CA ALA A 112 1.40 18.15 -1.73
C ALA A 112 1.11 19.66 -1.63
N SER A 113 0.67 20.12 -0.46
CA SER A 113 0.37 21.52 -0.18
C SER A 113 1.59 22.42 -0.33
N ASP A 114 2.73 22.04 0.24
CA ASP A 114 3.96 22.83 0.24
C ASP A 114 4.55 22.99 -1.18
N ASN A 115 4.21 22.10 -2.11
CA ASN A 115 4.67 22.10 -3.50
C ASN A 115 3.57 22.48 -4.50
N GLY A 116 2.40 22.92 -4.04
CA GLY A 116 1.29 23.33 -4.92
C GLY A 116 0.75 22.21 -5.82
N ILE A 117 0.83 20.96 -5.37
CA ILE A 117 0.34 19.79 -6.10
C ILE A 117 -1.18 19.70 -5.91
N ALA A 118 -1.91 19.70 -7.03
CA ALA A 118 -3.36 19.59 -7.03
C ALA A 118 -3.83 18.20 -6.61
N THR A 119 -4.92 18.16 -5.85
CA THR A 119 -5.59 16.93 -5.41
C THR A 119 -7.09 17.07 -5.56
N ALA A 120 -7.80 15.98 -5.86
CA ALA A 120 -9.26 15.95 -5.91
C ALA A 120 -9.80 14.99 -4.84
N PRO A 121 -10.86 15.34 -4.10
CA PRO A 121 -11.48 14.43 -3.14
C PRO A 121 -12.06 13.20 -3.84
N THR A 122 -12.14 12.09 -3.10
CA THR A 122 -12.90 10.92 -3.50
C THR A 122 -14.14 10.78 -2.61
N ASP A 123 -15.31 10.77 -3.22
CA ASP A 123 -16.59 10.50 -2.57
C ASP A 123 -17.03 9.06 -2.82
N TYR A 124 -16.74 8.18 -1.86
CA TYR A 124 -17.12 6.76 -1.93
C TYR A 124 -18.62 6.51 -1.80
N ASP A 125 -19.40 7.49 -1.34
CA ASP A 125 -20.85 7.40 -1.23
C ASP A 125 -21.54 7.87 -2.53
N ASN A 126 -20.78 8.45 -3.47
CA ASN A 126 -21.22 8.76 -4.82
C ASN A 126 -20.96 7.56 -5.75
N ASP A 127 -21.70 6.48 -5.51
CA ASP A 127 -21.54 5.22 -6.20
C ASP A 127 -22.80 4.75 -6.95
N VAL A 128 -22.57 3.88 -7.93
CA VAL A 128 -23.60 3.11 -8.64
C VAL A 128 -23.20 1.65 -8.64
N VAL A 129 -24.17 0.74 -8.53
CA VAL A 129 -23.92 -0.71 -8.53
C VAL A 129 -24.76 -1.39 -9.61
N HIS A 130 -24.07 -2.04 -10.55
CA HIS A 130 -24.68 -2.77 -11.66
C HIS A 130 -24.63 -4.28 -11.42
N PHE A 131 -25.70 -4.99 -11.79
CA PHE A 131 -25.79 -6.44 -11.72
C PHE A 131 -25.79 -7.03 -13.13
N HIS A 132 -25.05 -8.12 -13.35
CA HIS A 132 -25.02 -8.79 -14.67
C HIS A 132 -26.40 -9.28 -15.15
N ASP A 133 -27.28 -9.64 -14.21
CA ASP A 133 -28.64 -10.09 -14.49
C ASP A 133 -29.67 -8.95 -14.48
N GLY A 134 -29.20 -7.71 -14.42
CA GLY A 134 -30.01 -6.51 -14.29
C GLY A 134 -30.63 -6.33 -12.90
N GLY A 135 -31.10 -5.10 -12.64
CA GLY A 135 -31.76 -4.72 -11.39
C GLY A 135 -30.84 -4.09 -10.35
N ALA A 136 -31.43 -3.71 -9.23
CA ALA A 136 -30.79 -2.91 -8.19
C ALA A 136 -30.20 -3.78 -7.06
N PRO A 137 -29.35 -3.18 -6.18
CA PRO A 137 -29.03 -3.74 -4.88
C PRO A 137 -30.28 -4.20 -4.11
N PRO A 138 -30.18 -5.22 -3.24
CA PRO A 138 -31.31 -5.65 -2.42
C PRO A 138 -31.88 -4.50 -1.58
N GLU A 139 -33.21 -4.42 -1.41
CA GLU A 139 -33.85 -3.39 -0.57
C GLU A 139 -33.32 -3.39 0.89
N ARG A 140 -32.84 -4.56 1.34
CA ARG A 140 -32.27 -4.77 2.68
C ARG A 140 -30.73 -4.82 2.69
N ALA A 141 -30.07 -4.18 1.71
CA ALA A 141 -28.62 -4.15 1.57
C ALA A 141 -27.90 -3.78 2.89
N GLU A 142 -28.33 -2.68 3.53
CA GLU A 142 -27.77 -2.21 4.81
C GLU A 142 -27.96 -3.25 5.93
N ASP A 143 -29.18 -3.80 6.09
CA ASP A 143 -29.48 -4.84 7.08
C ASP A 143 -28.60 -6.09 6.93
N ILE A 144 -28.33 -6.50 5.68
CA ILE A 144 -27.52 -7.68 5.36
C ILE A 144 -26.08 -7.46 5.81
N LEU A 145 -25.52 -6.28 5.51
CA LEU A 145 -24.15 -5.93 5.89
C LEU A 145 -24.01 -5.80 7.40
N ASP A 146 -24.94 -5.07 8.04
CA ASP A 146 -24.95 -4.91 9.50
C ASP A 146 -25.15 -6.26 10.21
N GLY A 147 -26.02 -7.11 9.68
CA GLY A 147 -26.26 -8.47 10.18
C GLY A 147 -25.02 -9.34 10.08
N PHE A 148 -24.34 -9.32 8.93
CA PHE A 148 -23.09 -10.04 8.71
C PHE A 148 -22.01 -9.57 9.71
N TRP A 149 -21.72 -8.28 9.76
CA TRP A 149 -20.67 -7.73 10.63
C TRP A 149 -20.98 -7.94 12.11
N SER A 150 -22.24 -7.79 12.51
CA SER A 150 -22.69 -8.13 13.87
C SER A 150 -22.47 -9.61 14.18
N SER A 151 -22.71 -10.51 13.22
CA SER A 151 -22.45 -11.95 13.38
C SER A 151 -20.96 -12.27 13.47
N ALA A 152 -20.14 -11.68 12.60
CA ALA A 152 -18.70 -11.86 12.59
C ALA A 152 -18.07 -11.40 13.91
N ARG A 153 -18.46 -10.22 14.42
CA ARG A 153 -17.96 -9.65 15.68
C ARG A 153 -18.28 -10.50 16.92
N ARG A 154 -19.37 -11.28 16.90
CA ARG A 154 -19.71 -12.22 18.01
C ARG A 154 -18.74 -13.40 18.11
N ARG A 155 -17.95 -13.68 17.07
CA ARG A 155 -17.00 -14.80 17.02
C ARG A 155 -15.61 -14.31 16.57
N PRO A 156 -14.92 -13.51 17.39
CA PRO A 156 -13.68 -12.82 16.99
C PRO A 156 -12.45 -13.74 16.81
N ARG A 157 -12.62 -15.05 16.87
CA ARG A 157 -11.55 -16.06 16.69
C ARG A 157 -11.64 -16.83 15.38
N GLN A 158 -12.61 -16.54 14.51
CA GLN A 158 -12.77 -17.19 13.20
C GLN A 158 -12.26 -16.28 12.07
N SER A 159 -11.91 -16.84 10.91
CA SER A 159 -11.59 -16.03 9.72
C SER A 159 -12.85 -15.37 9.14
N LEU A 160 -12.69 -14.30 8.34
CA LEU A 160 -13.83 -13.71 7.63
C LEU A 160 -14.51 -14.71 6.68
N ALA A 161 -13.75 -15.57 6.01
CA ALA A 161 -14.36 -16.63 5.19
C ALA A 161 -15.23 -17.60 6.01
N ALA A 162 -14.80 -17.96 7.22
CA ALA A 162 -15.59 -18.79 8.12
C ALA A 162 -16.83 -18.03 8.65
N ALA A 163 -16.69 -16.73 8.90
CA ALA A 163 -17.81 -15.86 9.27
C ALA A 163 -18.84 -15.78 8.15
N TYR A 164 -18.40 -15.56 6.92
CA TYR A 164 -19.25 -15.50 5.72
C TYR A 164 -19.98 -16.81 5.50
N SER A 165 -19.26 -17.93 5.53
CA SER A 165 -19.84 -19.27 5.36
C SER A 165 -20.90 -19.56 6.44
N SER A 166 -20.63 -19.18 7.69
CA SER A 166 -21.58 -19.35 8.80
C SER A 166 -22.82 -18.49 8.64
N TYR A 167 -22.66 -17.25 8.16
CA TYR A 167 -23.76 -16.31 7.98
C TYR A 167 -24.66 -16.73 6.81
N VAL A 168 -24.07 -17.15 5.69
CA VAL A 168 -24.81 -17.69 4.54
C VAL A 168 -25.55 -19.00 4.90
N ALA A 169 -24.96 -19.83 5.76
CA ALA A 169 -25.54 -21.11 6.18
C ALA A 169 -26.79 -20.98 7.07
N THR A 170 -27.15 -19.78 7.55
CA THR A 170 -28.43 -19.57 8.26
C THR A 170 -29.64 -19.79 7.35
N GLY A 171 -29.43 -19.73 6.03
CA GLY A 171 -30.49 -19.85 5.03
C GLY A 171 -31.36 -18.61 4.87
N GLU A 172 -31.00 -17.51 5.55
CA GLU A 172 -31.76 -16.26 5.55
C GLU A 172 -31.57 -15.43 4.27
N LEU A 173 -30.46 -15.62 3.56
CA LEU A 173 -30.11 -14.86 2.35
C LEU A 173 -30.50 -15.59 1.08
N GLY A 174 -31.18 -14.91 0.15
CA GLY A 174 -31.41 -15.33 -1.22
C GLY A 174 -30.15 -15.29 -2.10
N VAL A 175 -30.24 -15.77 -3.35
CA VAL A 175 -29.09 -15.80 -4.29
C VAL A 175 -28.52 -14.41 -4.53
N ARG A 176 -29.39 -13.42 -4.78
CA ARG A 176 -28.97 -12.02 -5.05
C ARG A 176 -28.30 -11.38 -3.84
N GLU A 177 -28.86 -11.57 -2.65
CA GLU A 177 -28.31 -11.05 -1.39
C GLU A 177 -26.94 -11.65 -1.08
N ARG A 178 -26.73 -12.94 -1.35
CA ARG A 178 -25.41 -13.56 -1.20
C ARG A 178 -24.38 -12.99 -2.17
N ARG A 179 -24.75 -12.76 -3.43
CA ARG A 179 -23.86 -12.14 -4.42
C ARG A 179 -23.50 -10.71 -4.03
N TYR A 180 -24.49 -9.95 -3.57
CA TYR A 180 -24.27 -8.59 -3.08
C TYR A 180 -23.34 -8.56 -1.86
N LEU A 181 -23.57 -9.43 -0.86
CA LEU A 181 -22.67 -9.53 0.30
C LEU A 181 -21.24 -9.95 -0.11
N ALA A 182 -21.09 -10.86 -1.07
CA ALA A 182 -19.77 -11.26 -1.58
C ALA A 182 -19.06 -10.10 -2.31
N HIS A 183 -19.80 -9.30 -3.09
CA HIS A 183 -19.28 -8.09 -3.72
C HIS A 183 -18.78 -7.08 -2.67
N GLU A 184 -19.59 -6.79 -1.66
CA GLU A 184 -19.22 -5.87 -0.57
C GLU A 184 -18.00 -6.35 0.23
N LEU A 185 -17.89 -7.65 0.48
CA LEU A 185 -16.68 -8.21 1.11
C LEU A 185 -15.44 -8.06 0.22
N ASN A 186 -15.59 -8.20 -1.10
CA ASN A 186 -14.48 -8.00 -2.01
C ASN A 186 -14.04 -6.52 -2.03
N THR A 187 -14.96 -5.58 -2.19
CA THR A 187 -14.63 -4.14 -2.31
C THR A 187 -14.20 -3.51 -0.98
N ILE A 188 -14.76 -3.94 0.15
CA ILE A 188 -14.43 -3.36 1.48
C ILE A 188 -13.22 -4.06 2.12
N VAL A 189 -12.94 -5.32 1.76
CA VAL A 189 -11.88 -6.12 2.42
C VAL A 189 -10.80 -6.55 1.45
N GLU A 190 -11.14 -7.28 0.39
CA GLU A 190 -10.10 -7.85 -0.48
C GLU A 190 -9.34 -6.78 -1.25
N HIS A 191 -10.01 -5.72 -1.69
CA HIS A 191 -9.39 -4.55 -2.33
C HIS A 191 -8.52 -3.78 -1.34
N GLU A 192 -9.02 -3.51 -0.13
CA GLU A 192 -8.28 -2.77 0.90
C GLU A 192 -6.98 -3.50 1.31
N PHE A 193 -7.03 -4.82 1.49
CA PHE A 193 -5.89 -5.61 1.98
C PHE A 193 -5.15 -6.40 0.89
N ALA A 194 -5.59 -6.31 -0.36
CA ALA A 194 -5.05 -7.05 -1.50
C ALA A 194 -4.95 -8.57 -1.27
N ALA A 195 -5.89 -9.15 -0.53
CA ALA A 195 -5.83 -10.53 -0.04
C ALA A 195 -7.22 -11.17 0.07
N ASP A 196 -7.30 -12.49 -0.14
CA ASP A 196 -8.58 -13.20 -0.02
C ASP A 196 -9.09 -13.11 1.43
N VAL A 197 -10.41 -12.95 1.61
CA VAL A 197 -11.03 -12.91 2.95
C VAL A 197 -10.74 -14.15 3.82
N GLY A 198 -10.36 -15.27 3.20
CA GLY A 198 -9.96 -16.50 3.90
C GLY A 198 -8.55 -16.48 4.49
N ARG A 199 -7.69 -15.54 4.06
CA ARG A 199 -6.28 -15.44 4.48
C ARG A 199 -6.04 -14.37 5.54
N LEU A 200 -6.94 -13.40 5.66
CA LEU A 200 -6.81 -12.27 6.57
C LEU A 200 -7.09 -12.68 8.02
N SER A 201 -6.25 -12.18 8.94
CA SER A 201 -6.57 -12.19 10.37
C SER A 201 -7.62 -11.11 10.67
N LEU A 202 -8.48 -11.36 11.66
CA LEU A 202 -9.37 -10.31 12.18
C LEU A 202 -8.59 -9.13 12.78
N GLU A 203 -7.38 -9.38 13.27
CA GLU A 203 -6.47 -8.33 13.72
C GLU A 203 -6.07 -7.40 12.56
N SER A 204 -5.82 -7.94 11.36
CA SER A 204 -5.46 -7.17 10.17
C SER A 204 -6.52 -6.15 9.78
N ILE A 205 -7.79 -6.49 10.03
CA ILE A 205 -8.95 -5.67 9.67
C ILE A 205 -9.25 -4.64 10.77
N ALA A 206 -8.88 -4.93 12.02
CA ALA A 206 -9.19 -4.08 13.18
C ALA A 206 -8.00 -3.23 13.66
N GLY A 207 -6.80 -3.49 13.14
CA GLY A 207 -5.54 -2.90 13.59
C GLY A 207 -5.02 -1.80 12.66
N GLY A 208 -4.12 -0.98 13.18
CA GLY A 208 -3.60 0.20 12.50
C GLY A 208 -4.18 1.51 13.03
N ARG A 209 -3.45 2.59 12.78
CA ARG A 209 -3.88 3.98 12.99
C ARG A 209 -4.11 4.62 11.63
N GLU A 210 -5.28 5.19 11.43
CA GLU A 210 -5.56 5.92 10.20
C GLU A 210 -5.50 7.43 10.41
N PHE A 211 -5.13 8.14 9.35
CA PHE A 211 -5.36 9.57 9.28
C PHE A 211 -6.83 9.86 8.96
N ARG A 212 -7.35 10.97 9.48
CA ARG A 212 -8.73 11.42 9.23
C ARG A 212 -8.76 12.39 8.06
N GLY A 213 -9.97 12.76 7.61
CA GLY A 213 -10.16 13.91 6.71
C GLY A 213 -10.60 13.56 5.29
N GLY A 214 -10.98 12.31 5.03
CA GLY A 214 -11.31 11.85 3.69
C GLY A 214 -10.05 11.64 2.85
N ASP A 215 -10.28 11.12 1.66
CA ASP A 215 -9.23 10.70 0.75
C ASP A 215 -9.20 11.60 -0.47
N VAL A 216 -8.02 11.70 -1.07
CA VAL A 216 -7.83 12.47 -2.29
C VAL A 216 -6.96 11.71 -3.28
N VAL A 217 -7.24 11.89 -4.57
CA VAL A 217 -6.43 11.45 -5.71
C VAL A 217 -5.60 12.60 -6.27
N PHE A 218 -4.66 12.26 -7.16
CA PHE A 218 -3.79 13.21 -7.87
C PHE A 218 -4.15 13.27 -9.37
N PRO A 219 -4.91 14.27 -9.83
CA PRO A 219 -5.21 14.41 -11.26
C PRO A 219 -3.95 14.53 -12.15
N GLY A 220 -2.84 15.05 -11.61
CA GLY A 220 -1.54 15.11 -12.29
C GLY A 220 -0.61 13.91 -12.04
N GLY A 221 -1.09 12.90 -11.29
CA GLY A 221 -0.36 11.69 -10.93
C GLY A 221 0.50 11.80 -9.67
N TYR A 222 0.55 10.71 -8.89
CA TYR A 222 1.24 10.63 -7.60
C TYR A 222 2.77 10.88 -7.71
N ARG A 223 3.39 10.64 -8.87
CA ARG A 223 4.83 10.86 -9.10
C ARG A 223 5.28 12.29 -8.72
N GLN A 224 4.38 13.27 -8.74
CA GLN A 224 4.67 14.63 -8.28
C GLN A 224 5.21 14.68 -6.84
N ILE A 225 4.74 13.79 -5.95
CA ILE A 225 5.25 13.66 -4.58
C ILE A 225 6.71 13.20 -4.55
N LEU A 226 7.09 12.26 -5.44
CA LEU A 226 8.47 11.80 -5.55
C LEU A 226 9.38 12.94 -6.00
N HIS A 227 8.94 13.69 -7.03
CA HIS A 227 9.72 14.80 -7.58
C HIS A 227 9.97 15.92 -6.56
N ALA A 228 9.08 16.11 -5.59
CA ALA A 228 9.29 17.06 -4.50
C ALA A 228 10.42 16.63 -3.53
N LEU A 229 10.74 15.34 -3.44
CA LEU A 229 11.74 14.79 -2.51
C LEU A 229 13.12 14.57 -3.13
N VAL A 230 13.21 14.45 -4.45
CA VAL A 230 14.44 14.12 -5.19
C VAL A 230 15.52 15.21 -5.23
N PRO A 231 15.24 16.53 -5.18
CA PRO A 231 16.26 17.54 -5.35
C PRO A 231 17.46 17.37 -4.39
N GLY A 232 18.65 17.19 -4.96
CA GLY A 232 19.90 17.07 -4.21
C GLY A 232 20.24 15.68 -3.66
N LEU A 233 19.52 14.63 -4.08
CA LEU A 233 19.84 13.23 -3.76
C LEU A 233 20.73 12.58 -4.84
N ASP A 234 21.69 11.74 -4.45
CA ASP A 234 22.42 10.84 -5.37
C ASP A 234 21.63 9.54 -5.50
N ILE A 235 21.08 9.28 -6.70
CA ILE A 235 20.25 8.12 -7.00
C ILE A 235 20.82 7.41 -8.22
N ARG A 236 21.13 6.12 -8.07
CA ARG A 236 21.68 5.26 -9.13
C ARG A 236 20.68 4.17 -9.47
N CYS A 237 20.04 4.34 -10.62
CA CYS A 237 19.05 3.42 -11.16
C CYS A 237 19.69 2.34 -12.04
N ALA A 238 18.90 1.32 -12.37
CA ALA A 238 19.21 0.22 -13.30
C ALA A 238 20.41 -0.65 -12.88
N ASP A 239 20.70 -0.75 -11.58
CA ASP A 239 21.76 -1.61 -11.06
C ASP A 239 21.32 -2.27 -9.74
N PRO A 240 20.63 -3.43 -9.81
CA PRO A 240 20.06 -4.07 -8.63
C PRO A 240 21.15 -4.53 -7.67
N VAL A 241 20.95 -4.26 -6.37
CA VAL A 241 21.75 -4.85 -5.29
C VAL A 241 21.52 -6.35 -5.25
N THR A 242 22.59 -7.14 -5.15
CA THR A 242 22.57 -8.61 -5.12
C THR A 242 23.08 -9.17 -3.80
N SER A 243 23.97 -8.46 -3.09
CA SER A 243 24.43 -8.85 -1.77
C SER A 243 24.75 -7.67 -0.86
N ILE A 244 24.59 -7.91 0.45
CA ILE A 244 24.97 -7.01 1.54
C ILE A 244 25.79 -7.83 2.55
N ASP A 245 27.10 -7.61 2.56
CA ASP A 245 28.02 -8.19 3.56
C ASP A 245 28.21 -7.20 4.70
N HIS A 246 27.63 -7.53 5.86
CA HIS A 246 27.65 -6.75 7.09
C HIS A 246 28.40 -7.45 8.23
N ALA A 247 29.17 -8.50 7.93
CA ALA A 247 29.94 -9.26 8.93
C ALA A 247 30.95 -8.38 9.69
N ASP A 248 31.68 -7.55 8.94
CA ASP A 248 32.73 -6.68 9.45
C ASP A 248 32.45 -5.23 9.06
N SER A 249 33.29 -4.29 9.51
CA SER A 249 33.30 -2.89 9.06
C SER A 249 34.44 -2.65 8.09
N PRO A 250 34.20 -2.03 6.91
CA PRO A 250 32.93 -1.48 6.44
C PRO A 250 31.91 -2.55 5.97
N ILE A 251 30.62 -2.19 5.88
CA ILE A 251 29.63 -3.00 5.15
C ILE A 251 29.96 -2.89 3.66
N VAL A 252 29.87 -4.00 2.93
CA VAL A 252 30.03 -4.03 1.47
C VAL A 252 28.71 -4.37 0.80
N VAL A 253 28.19 -3.45 -0.01
CA VAL A 253 27.01 -3.65 -0.85
C VAL A 253 27.46 -3.93 -2.28
N THR A 254 27.04 -5.06 -2.86
CA THR A 254 27.37 -5.45 -4.24
C THR A 254 26.15 -5.40 -5.13
N THR A 255 26.33 -4.94 -6.35
CA THR A 255 25.30 -4.82 -7.38
C THR A 255 25.46 -5.86 -8.49
N ALA A 256 24.46 -6.02 -9.35
CA ALA A 256 24.49 -6.98 -10.46
C ALA A 256 25.54 -6.63 -11.53
N SER A 257 25.90 -5.35 -11.68
CA SER A 257 27.03 -4.94 -12.53
C SER A 257 28.40 -5.37 -12.00
N GLY A 258 28.47 -5.80 -10.73
CA GLY A 258 29.70 -6.07 -10.00
C GLY A 258 30.28 -4.84 -9.30
N ALA A 259 29.61 -3.68 -9.34
CA ALA A 259 30.02 -2.51 -8.57
C ALA A 259 29.83 -2.76 -7.06
N THR A 260 30.80 -2.32 -6.27
CA THR A 260 30.81 -2.44 -4.80
C THR A 260 30.77 -1.07 -4.14
N TYR A 261 30.08 -1.00 -3.01
CA TYR A 261 29.93 0.21 -2.19
C TYR A 261 30.30 -0.13 -0.75
N GLU A 262 31.36 0.49 -0.25
CA GLU A 262 31.78 0.39 1.16
C GLU A 262 31.09 1.48 1.97
N THR A 263 30.48 1.11 3.10
CA THR A 263 29.64 2.01 3.89
C THR A 263 29.66 1.65 5.36
N SER A 264 29.45 2.61 6.27
CA SER A 264 29.35 2.31 7.70
C SER A 264 27.96 1.79 8.08
N ALA A 265 26.93 2.22 7.36
CA ALA A 265 25.54 1.82 7.55
C ALA A 265 24.77 1.67 6.23
N VAL A 266 23.72 0.84 6.26
CA VAL A 266 22.78 0.64 5.14
C VAL A 266 21.34 0.75 5.63
N ILE A 267 20.50 1.46 4.88
CA ILE A 267 19.04 1.41 5.03
C ILE A 267 18.44 0.55 3.92
N VAL A 268 17.86 -0.58 4.28
CA VAL A 268 17.20 -1.52 3.37
C VAL A 268 15.73 -1.16 3.26
N THR A 269 15.28 -0.87 2.04
CA THR A 269 13.88 -0.51 1.75
C THR A 269 13.19 -1.43 0.74
N LEU A 270 13.76 -2.63 0.56
CA LEU A 270 13.25 -3.67 -0.32
C LEU A 270 11.80 -4.05 0.06
N PRO A 271 10.89 -4.21 -0.92
CA PRO A 271 9.55 -4.74 -0.66
C PRO A 271 9.58 -6.11 0.02
N LEU A 272 8.57 -6.40 0.84
CA LEU A 272 8.44 -7.70 1.53
C LEU A 272 8.51 -8.87 0.55
N GLY A 273 7.85 -8.78 -0.60
CA GLY A 273 7.89 -9.83 -1.63
C GLY A 273 9.30 -10.10 -2.17
N VAL A 274 10.15 -9.08 -2.29
CA VAL A 274 11.56 -9.23 -2.70
C VAL A 274 12.39 -9.89 -1.59
N LEU A 275 12.17 -9.50 -0.33
CA LEU A 275 12.80 -10.14 0.82
C LEU A 275 12.43 -11.62 0.95
N LYS A 276 11.18 -11.97 0.63
CA LYS A 276 10.69 -13.35 0.61
C LYS A 276 11.32 -14.20 -0.49
N GLU A 277 11.51 -13.62 -1.67
CA GLU A 277 12.15 -14.29 -2.80
C GLU A 277 13.65 -14.54 -2.53
N GLY A 278 14.28 -13.71 -1.68
CA GLY A 278 15.67 -13.88 -1.30
C GLY A 278 16.65 -13.52 -2.43
N THR A 279 16.25 -12.64 -3.35
CA THR A 279 17.11 -12.19 -4.46
C THR A 279 18.31 -11.34 -4.00
N VAL A 280 18.25 -10.78 -2.79
CA VAL A 280 19.36 -10.08 -2.14
C VAL A 280 19.88 -10.92 -1.00
N SER A 281 21.15 -11.32 -1.09
CA SER A 281 21.81 -12.12 -0.06
C SER A 281 22.33 -11.23 1.09
N PHE A 282 22.20 -11.71 2.32
CA PHE A 282 22.76 -11.06 3.50
C PHE A 282 23.82 -11.97 4.14
N HIS A 283 25.01 -11.43 4.38
CA HIS A 283 26.09 -12.14 5.06
C HIS A 283 26.58 -11.33 6.28
N PRO A 284 26.53 -11.85 7.52
CA PRO A 284 25.85 -13.08 7.92
C PRO A 284 24.34 -13.03 7.66
N ALA A 285 23.66 -14.17 7.74
CA ALA A 285 22.22 -14.22 7.56
C ALA A 285 21.47 -13.31 8.55
N LEU A 286 20.31 -12.80 8.15
CA LEU A 286 19.46 -11.97 9.00
C LEU A 286 19.09 -12.73 10.31
N PRO A 287 18.94 -12.07 11.46
CA PRO A 287 18.57 -12.73 12.72
C PRO A 287 17.23 -13.46 12.64
N ALA A 288 17.07 -14.50 13.48
CA ALA A 288 15.89 -15.37 13.47
C ALA A 288 14.54 -14.63 13.58
N PRO A 289 14.35 -13.60 14.43
CA PRO A 289 13.10 -12.83 14.45
C PRO A 289 12.76 -12.19 13.09
N LYS A 290 13.78 -11.66 12.38
CA LYS A 290 13.59 -11.02 11.08
C LYS A 290 13.26 -12.03 9.99
N GLN A 291 13.94 -13.19 9.97
CA GLN A 291 13.59 -14.29 9.07
C GLN A 291 12.16 -14.79 9.31
N ARG A 292 11.75 -14.89 10.58
CA ARG A 292 10.39 -15.28 10.97
C ARG A 292 9.35 -14.28 10.45
N ALA A 293 9.60 -12.98 10.63
CA ALA A 293 8.73 -11.93 10.13
C ALA A 293 8.59 -11.95 8.60
N ILE A 294 9.69 -12.10 7.86
CA ILE A 294 9.68 -12.26 6.39
C ILE A 294 8.89 -13.52 5.99
N GLY A 295 9.02 -14.61 6.74
CA GLY A 295 8.29 -15.85 6.49
C GLY A 295 6.79 -15.72 6.72
N LEU A 296 6.39 -15.09 7.83
CA LEU A 296 5.01 -15.03 8.31
C LEU A 296 4.17 -13.92 7.68
N LEU A 297 4.69 -12.71 7.51
CA LEU A 297 3.95 -11.64 6.84
C LEU A 297 3.65 -12.06 5.40
N ALA A 298 2.49 -11.67 4.88
CA ALA A 298 2.08 -12.00 3.54
C ALA A 298 2.14 -10.76 2.63
N MET A 299 2.35 -11.00 1.34
CA MET A 299 2.35 -9.96 0.32
C MET A 299 1.09 -10.13 -0.52
N GLY A 300 0.21 -9.14 -0.48
CA GLY A 300 -1.02 -9.09 -1.25
C GLY A 300 -0.78 -8.71 -2.71
N VAL A 301 -1.81 -8.90 -3.53
CA VAL A 301 -1.84 -8.53 -4.95
C VAL A 301 -3.10 -7.73 -5.24
N LEU A 302 -2.93 -6.57 -5.84
CA LEU A 302 -3.99 -5.73 -6.40
C LEU A 302 -3.47 -5.21 -7.74
N ASN A 303 -4.23 -5.44 -8.80
CA ASN A 303 -3.88 -4.96 -10.14
C ASN A 303 -4.95 -4.01 -10.67
N LYS A 304 -4.49 -3.11 -11.54
CA LYS A 304 -5.30 -2.11 -12.21
C LYS A 304 -5.34 -2.37 -13.70
N THR A 305 -6.50 -2.11 -14.29
CA THR A 305 -6.67 -1.93 -15.73
C THR A 305 -7.24 -0.55 -15.97
N CYS A 306 -6.45 0.32 -16.58
CA CYS A 306 -6.82 1.69 -16.86
C CYS A 306 -7.18 1.82 -18.33
N LEU A 307 -8.36 2.37 -18.63
CA LEU A 307 -8.93 2.44 -19.97
C LEU A 307 -9.28 3.89 -20.30
N LEU A 308 -8.67 4.42 -21.37
CA LEU A 308 -9.02 5.73 -21.93
C LEU A 308 -9.97 5.53 -23.10
N PHE A 309 -11.05 6.29 -23.14
CA PHE A 309 -12.03 6.27 -24.24
C PHE A 309 -12.04 7.63 -24.96
N ASP A 310 -12.82 7.72 -26.04
CA ASP A 310 -13.03 8.99 -26.74
C ASP A 310 -14.15 9.82 -26.06
N ASP A 311 -15.19 9.15 -25.55
CA ASP A 311 -16.35 9.76 -24.91
C ASP A 311 -16.76 8.98 -23.64
N VAL A 312 -17.41 9.66 -22.70
CA VAL A 312 -18.03 9.03 -21.53
C VAL A 312 -19.33 8.35 -21.97
N PHE A 313 -19.46 7.04 -21.72
CA PHE A 313 -20.66 6.24 -22.02
C PHE A 313 -21.27 5.59 -20.77
N TRP A 314 -20.69 5.85 -19.60
CA TRP A 314 -21.11 5.34 -18.29
C TRP A 314 -21.78 6.43 -17.45
N ASP A 315 -22.05 6.15 -16.19
CA ASP A 315 -22.58 7.10 -15.22
C ASP A 315 -21.55 8.23 -14.95
N GLU A 316 -21.62 9.32 -15.73
CA GLU A 316 -20.64 10.42 -15.77
C GLU A 316 -20.33 11.01 -14.39
N ASP A 317 -21.37 11.21 -13.58
CA ASP A 317 -21.28 11.84 -12.26
C ASP A 317 -20.86 10.88 -11.15
N ALA A 318 -20.95 9.56 -11.34
CA ALA A 318 -20.61 8.59 -10.30
C ALA A 318 -19.08 8.48 -10.17
N GLU A 319 -18.54 8.50 -8.95
CA GLU A 319 -17.10 8.34 -8.73
C GLU A 319 -16.68 6.86 -8.63
N ILE A 320 -17.56 6.03 -8.06
CA ILE A 320 -17.36 4.59 -7.91
C ILE A 320 -18.44 3.84 -8.69
N ILE A 321 -18.01 2.91 -9.55
CA ILE A 321 -18.88 2.03 -10.30
C ILE A 321 -18.62 0.60 -9.82
N GLY A 322 -19.59 0.05 -9.10
CA GLY A 322 -19.61 -1.33 -8.62
C GLY A 322 -20.21 -2.29 -9.62
N TYR A 323 -19.62 -3.47 -9.75
CA TYR A 323 -20.11 -4.55 -10.60
C TYR A 323 -20.31 -5.85 -9.82
N VAL A 324 -21.55 -6.34 -9.81
CA VAL A 324 -21.93 -7.65 -9.26
C VAL A 324 -22.04 -8.64 -10.42
N GLY A 325 -20.89 -9.14 -10.84
CA GLY A 325 -20.75 -10.08 -11.95
C GLY A 325 -21.08 -11.55 -11.61
N PRO A 326 -21.03 -12.43 -12.63
CA PRO A 326 -21.25 -13.87 -12.44
C PRO A 326 -20.10 -14.55 -11.68
N VAL A 327 -18.88 -13.98 -11.76
CA VAL A 327 -17.70 -14.41 -11.01
C VAL A 327 -17.48 -13.43 -9.85
N PRO A 328 -17.61 -13.86 -8.59
CA PRO A 328 -17.43 -12.97 -7.43
C PRO A 328 -16.05 -12.29 -7.42
N GLY A 329 -16.03 -10.99 -7.17
CA GLY A 329 -14.81 -10.18 -7.03
C GLY A 329 -14.08 -9.84 -8.33
N GLN A 330 -14.53 -10.37 -9.47
CA GLN A 330 -13.93 -10.05 -10.77
C GLN A 330 -14.50 -8.74 -11.32
N TRP A 331 -13.62 -7.77 -11.58
CA TRP A 331 -13.97 -6.41 -12.04
C TRP A 331 -14.97 -5.69 -11.13
N ALA A 332 -14.99 -6.05 -9.84
CA ALA A 332 -16.05 -5.66 -8.93
C ALA A 332 -16.10 -4.15 -8.64
N GLU A 333 -14.99 -3.44 -8.79
CA GLU A 333 -14.92 -2.00 -8.54
C GLU A 333 -14.15 -1.29 -9.64
N THR A 334 -14.71 -0.16 -10.05
CA THR A 334 -14.12 0.76 -11.01
C THR A 334 -14.19 2.16 -10.43
N VAL A 335 -13.07 2.88 -10.49
CA VAL A 335 -13.02 4.31 -10.19
C VAL A 335 -13.18 5.06 -11.52
N ASN A 336 -14.20 5.90 -11.58
CA ASN A 336 -14.40 6.86 -12.66
C ASN A 336 -13.51 8.07 -12.39
N LEU A 337 -12.49 8.29 -13.22
CA LEU A 337 -11.58 9.43 -13.04
C LEU A 337 -12.08 10.70 -13.74
N TYR A 338 -13.21 10.65 -14.46
CA TYR A 338 -13.75 11.80 -15.16
C TYR A 338 -14.10 12.98 -14.21
N PRO A 339 -14.78 12.80 -13.06
CA PRO A 339 -15.04 13.90 -12.13
C PRO A 339 -13.78 14.61 -11.63
N ALA A 340 -12.67 13.88 -11.47
CA ALA A 340 -11.41 14.41 -10.96
C ALA A 340 -10.52 15.03 -12.06
N THR A 341 -10.63 14.58 -13.31
CA THR A 341 -9.68 14.91 -14.39
C THR A 341 -10.31 15.60 -15.60
N GLY A 342 -11.63 15.49 -15.78
CA GLY A 342 -12.35 15.88 -17.00
C GLY A 342 -12.07 14.98 -18.21
N LEU A 343 -11.41 13.82 -18.01
CA LEU A 343 -11.02 12.90 -19.08
C LEU A 343 -11.79 11.57 -18.97
N PRO A 344 -12.23 10.98 -20.09
CA PRO A 344 -13.01 9.73 -20.13
C PRO A 344 -12.13 8.52 -19.79
N LEU A 345 -11.78 8.40 -18.51
CA LEU A 345 -10.77 7.47 -18.00
C LEU A 345 -11.36 6.63 -16.86
N LEU A 346 -11.32 5.31 -17.04
CA LEU A 346 -11.73 4.34 -16.03
C LEU A 346 -10.51 3.63 -15.44
N MET A 347 -10.49 3.43 -14.13
CA MET A 347 -9.50 2.60 -13.43
C MET A 347 -10.22 1.43 -12.76
N MET A 348 -10.09 0.24 -13.33
CA MET A 348 -10.75 -0.97 -12.85
C MET A 348 -9.80 -1.83 -12.02
N PHE A 349 -10.32 -2.47 -10.97
CA PHE A 349 -9.52 -3.23 -10.00
C PHE A 349 -9.81 -4.72 -10.02
N ASN A 350 -8.78 -5.51 -9.73
CA ASN A 350 -8.93 -6.88 -9.23
C ASN A 350 -7.93 -7.11 -8.11
N ALA A 351 -8.36 -7.80 -7.06
CA ALA A 351 -7.52 -8.14 -5.91
C ALA A 351 -7.29 -9.65 -5.76
N ALA A 352 -6.33 -10.00 -4.90
CA ALA A 352 -6.13 -11.32 -4.35
C ALA A 352 -5.99 -12.43 -5.41
N SER A 353 -6.73 -13.54 -5.25
CA SER A 353 -6.66 -14.67 -6.19
C SER A 353 -7.08 -14.27 -7.60
N VAL A 354 -8.13 -13.45 -7.75
CA VAL A 354 -8.59 -12.97 -9.06
C VAL A 354 -7.49 -12.17 -9.77
N ALA A 355 -6.83 -11.24 -9.06
CA ALA A 355 -5.71 -10.47 -9.61
C ALA A 355 -4.57 -11.38 -10.09
N THR A 356 -4.24 -12.39 -9.29
CA THR A 356 -3.16 -13.36 -9.59
C THR A 356 -3.50 -14.23 -10.80
N GLU A 357 -4.77 -14.61 -10.97
CA GLU A 357 -5.23 -15.35 -12.13
C GLU A 357 -5.17 -14.52 -13.41
N LEU A 358 -5.58 -13.24 -13.33
CA LEU A 358 -5.50 -12.31 -14.47
C LEU A 358 -4.07 -12.01 -14.89
N GLU A 359 -3.10 -12.13 -13.97
CA GLU A 359 -1.68 -12.01 -14.34
C GLU A 359 -1.20 -13.07 -15.35
N ARG A 360 -1.99 -14.12 -15.63
CA ARG A 360 -1.71 -15.13 -16.66
C ARG A 360 -2.22 -14.78 -18.05
N LEU A 361 -3.12 -13.81 -18.17
CA LEU A 361 -3.68 -13.36 -19.44
C LEU A 361 -2.71 -12.41 -20.15
N SER A 362 -2.84 -12.24 -21.47
CA SER A 362 -2.20 -11.12 -22.16
C SER A 362 -2.90 -9.80 -21.80
N ASP A 363 -2.25 -8.65 -22.01
CA ASP A 363 -2.88 -7.35 -21.76
C ASP A 363 -4.14 -7.16 -22.62
N ALA A 364 -4.12 -7.62 -23.88
CA ALA A 364 -5.26 -7.58 -24.78
C ALA A 364 -6.43 -8.43 -24.28
N ASP A 365 -6.16 -9.63 -23.73
CA ASP A 365 -7.20 -10.50 -23.16
C ASP A 365 -7.75 -9.91 -21.85
N THR A 366 -6.90 -9.31 -21.01
CA THR A 366 -7.32 -8.61 -19.80
C THR A 366 -8.25 -7.44 -20.15
N VAL A 367 -7.88 -6.61 -21.13
CA VAL A 367 -8.73 -5.52 -21.62
C VAL A 367 -10.03 -6.05 -22.22
N THR A 368 -9.98 -7.12 -23.02
CA THR A 368 -11.19 -7.76 -23.58
C THR A 368 -12.15 -8.20 -22.48
N GLN A 369 -11.63 -8.79 -21.39
CA GLN A 369 -12.46 -9.21 -20.27
C GLN A 369 -13.04 -8.02 -19.50
N ALA A 370 -12.26 -6.95 -19.30
CA ALA A 370 -12.74 -5.71 -18.69
C ALA A 370 -13.85 -5.06 -19.53
N LEU A 371 -13.71 -5.00 -20.86
CA LEU A 371 -14.75 -4.52 -21.77
C LEU A 371 -15.99 -5.40 -21.76
N GLY A 372 -15.85 -6.71 -21.53
CA GLY A 372 -16.96 -7.62 -21.30
C GLY A 372 -17.77 -7.25 -20.07
N ALA A 373 -17.10 -6.99 -18.93
CA ALA A 373 -17.77 -6.51 -17.72
C ALA A 373 -18.47 -5.16 -17.95
N LEU A 374 -17.82 -4.20 -18.62
CA LEU A 374 -18.43 -2.93 -19.00
C LEU A 374 -19.64 -3.13 -19.93
N GLY A 375 -19.60 -4.11 -20.82
CA GLY A 375 -20.71 -4.42 -21.72
C GLY A 375 -21.92 -5.04 -21.02
N GLU A 376 -21.70 -5.81 -19.96
CA GLU A 376 -22.79 -6.30 -19.11
C GLU A 376 -23.44 -5.17 -18.30
N MET A 377 -22.71 -4.11 -17.96
CA MET A 377 -23.24 -2.92 -17.26
C MET A 377 -23.94 -1.94 -18.19
N TYR A 378 -23.33 -1.61 -19.33
CA TYR A 378 -23.73 -0.48 -20.19
C TYR A 378 -24.15 -0.89 -21.61
N GLY A 379 -24.08 -2.17 -21.96
CA GLY A 379 -24.44 -2.68 -23.28
C GLY A 379 -23.29 -2.54 -24.29
N SER A 380 -23.47 -1.71 -25.31
CA SER A 380 -22.46 -1.57 -26.38
C SER A 380 -21.26 -0.75 -25.90
N THR A 381 -20.17 -1.43 -25.52
CA THR A 381 -18.92 -0.79 -25.07
C THR A 381 -18.01 -0.44 -26.26
N PRO A 382 -17.60 0.82 -26.45
CA PRO A 382 -16.61 1.18 -27.46
C PRO A 382 -15.23 0.57 -27.13
N GLN A 383 -14.35 0.51 -28.13
CA GLN A 383 -12.95 0.16 -27.86
C GLN A 383 -12.25 1.35 -27.18
N PRO A 384 -11.38 1.10 -26.19
CA PRO A 384 -10.58 2.16 -25.60
C PRO A 384 -9.55 2.66 -26.62
N SER A 385 -9.30 3.97 -26.62
CA SER A 385 -8.26 4.59 -27.45
C SER A 385 -6.86 4.22 -26.96
N ASP A 386 -6.70 3.95 -25.66
CA ASP A 386 -5.48 3.41 -25.07
C ASP A 386 -5.79 2.66 -23.74
N ALA A 387 -4.91 1.75 -23.33
CA ALA A 387 -5.08 0.96 -22.11
C ALA A 387 -3.76 0.63 -21.40
N ARG A 388 -3.78 0.53 -20.07
CA ARG A 388 -2.66 0.05 -19.25
C ARG A 388 -3.12 -1.05 -18.29
N VAL A 389 -2.35 -2.13 -18.19
CA VAL A 389 -2.62 -3.27 -17.31
C VAL A 389 -1.41 -3.49 -16.40
N THR A 390 -1.64 -3.70 -15.11
CA THR A 390 -0.55 -3.93 -14.14
C THR A 390 -0.41 -5.41 -13.76
N ARG A 391 0.82 -5.81 -13.40
CA ARG A 391 1.16 -7.17 -12.93
C ARG A 391 2.13 -7.11 -11.76
N TRP A 392 1.65 -6.63 -10.62
CA TRP A 392 2.51 -6.35 -9.46
C TRP A 392 3.12 -7.60 -8.83
N SER A 393 2.47 -8.77 -8.93
CA SER A 393 3.01 -10.02 -8.39
C SER A 393 4.15 -10.58 -9.24
N SER A 394 4.03 -10.45 -10.56
CA SER A 394 5.04 -10.86 -11.54
C SER A 394 6.24 -9.91 -11.62
N ASP A 395 6.08 -8.67 -11.17
CA ASP A 395 7.15 -7.68 -11.14
C ASP A 395 8.31 -8.14 -10.20
N PRO A 396 9.53 -8.36 -10.73
CA PRO A 396 10.63 -8.94 -9.97
C PRO A 396 11.12 -8.04 -8.83
N TRP A 397 10.86 -6.73 -8.89
CA TRP A 397 11.33 -5.74 -7.92
C TRP A 397 10.23 -5.30 -6.94
N SER A 398 9.05 -5.90 -7.01
CA SER A 398 7.96 -5.68 -6.05
C SER A 398 7.43 -6.99 -5.46
N ARG A 399 7.19 -7.99 -6.33
CA ARG A 399 6.63 -9.31 -5.96
C ARG A 399 5.31 -9.21 -5.20
N GLY A 400 4.47 -8.26 -5.58
CA GLY A 400 3.15 -7.99 -5.02
C GLY A 400 2.86 -6.49 -4.89
N ALA A 401 1.66 -6.19 -4.38
CA ALA A 401 1.15 -4.83 -4.18
C ALA A 401 1.55 -4.29 -2.79
N TYR A 402 1.04 -4.85 -1.70
CA TYR A 402 1.38 -4.42 -0.33
C TYR A 402 1.20 -5.52 0.69
N SER A 403 1.85 -5.38 1.85
CA SER A 403 1.83 -6.40 2.88
C SER A 403 0.52 -6.43 3.67
N TYR A 404 0.20 -7.61 4.19
CA TYR A 404 -0.90 -7.82 5.14
C TYR A 404 -0.50 -8.86 6.19
N VAL A 405 -1.21 -8.85 7.32
CA VAL A 405 -1.03 -9.85 8.39
C VAL A 405 -1.95 -11.04 8.08
N PRO A 406 -1.43 -12.25 7.81
CA PRO A 406 -2.27 -13.43 7.63
C PRO A 406 -2.78 -13.98 8.97
N ILE A 407 -3.73 -14.92 8.92
CA ILE A 407 -4.37 -15.53 10.10
C ILE A 407 -3.41 -16.11 11.16
N ASN A 408 -2.19 -16.45 10.78
CA ASN A 408 -1.16 -17.05 11.62
C ASN A 408 -0.04 -16.08 12.03
N ALA A 409 -0.27 -14.78 11.89
CA ALA A 409 0.67 -13.72 12.26
C ALA A 409 -0.06 -12.59 13.04
N SER A 410 0.71 -11.66 13.58
CA SER A 410 0.24 -10.44 14.26
C SER A 410 1.04 -9.22 13.82
N PHE A 411 0.67 -8.04 14.33
CA PHE A 411 1.41 -6.80 14.09
C PHE A 411 2.85 -6.82 14.64
N GLU A 412 3.16 -7.70 15.59
CA GLU A 412 4.52 -7.87 16.12
C GLU A 412 5.54 -8.19 15.01
N GLN A 413 5.14 -8.92 13.97
CA GLN A 413 6.04 -9.23 12.85
C GLN A 413 6.48 -7.97 12.08
N TYR A 414 5.66 -6.91 12.02
CA TYR A 414 6.11 -5.63 11.45
C TYR A 414 7.23 -5.00 12.29
N ALA A 415 7.14 -5.09 13.61
CA ALA A 415 8.18 -4.60 14.52
C ALA A 415 9.46 -5.44 14.43
N GLU A 416 9.34 -6.77 14.36
CA GLU A 416 10.48 -7.69 14.13
C GLU A 416 11.20 -7.36 12.81
N LEU A 417 10.45 -7.07 11.75
CA LEU A 417 11.02 -6.69 10.46
C LEU A 417 11.67 -5.29 10.51
N ALA A 418 11.09 -4.34 11.26
CA ALA A 418 11.61 -2.99 11.43
C ALA A 418 12.92 -2.89 12.26
N GLY A 419 13.20 -3.88 13.12
CA GLY A 419 14.36 -3.85 14.02
C GLY A 419 15.71 -3.70 13.29
N SER A 420 16.60 -2.84 13.78
CA SER A 420 17.96 -2.70 13.25
C SER A 420 18.86 -3.88 13.64
N ILE A 421 19.98 -4.05 12.93
CA ILE A 421 21.04 -5.01 13.23
C ILE A 421 22.32 -4.22 13.50
N ASP A 422 22.89 -4.42 14.68
CA ASP A 422 24.14 -3.84 15.16
C ASP A 422 24.26 -2.32 15.00
N ASN A 423 23.13 -1.61 14.92
CA ASN A 423 23.04 -0.17 14.57
C ASN A 423 23.77 0.20 13.26
N ARG A 424 23.88 -0.76 12.33
CA ARG A 424 24.50 -0.56 11.02
C ARG A 424 23.56 -0.96 9.88
N LEU A 425 22.67 -1.93 10.08
CA LEU A 425 21.62 -2.28 9.11
C LEU A 425 20.25 -1.84 9.63
N PHE A 426 19.56 -0.99 8.88
CA PHE A 426 18.24 -0.46 9.22
C PHE A 426 17.21 -0.87 8.17
N PHE A 427 15.94 -0.98 8.57
CA PHE A 427 14.86 -1.41 7.70
C PHE A 427 13.72 -0.38 7.67
N ALA A 428 13.27 -0.04 6.47
CA ALA A 428 12.15 0.83 6.21
C ALA A 428 11.29 0.30 5.04
N GLY A 429 10.14 0.90 4.83
CA GLY A 429 9.10 0.43 3.90
C GLY A 429 7.77 0.21 4.61
N GLU A 430 6.69 0.04 3.84
CA GLU A 430 5.34 -0.16 4.37
C GLU A 430 5.22 -1.41 5.26
N ALA A 431 5.95 -2.49 4.94
CA ALA A 431 5.99 -3.72 5.74
C ALA A 431 6.85 -3.60 7.02
N THR A 432 7.08 -2.39 7.54
CA THR A 432 7.89 -2.17 8.75
C THR A 432 7.19 -1.24 9.74
N THR A 433 5.86 -1.13 9.67
CA THR A 433 5.08 -0.29 10.59
C THR A 433 3.76 -0.94 10.96
N GLU A 434 3.39 -0.78 12.22
CA GLU A 434 2.09 -1.22 12.74
C GLU A 434 1.02 -0.15 12.59
N ASP A 435 1.41 1.13 12.55
CA ASP A 435 0.47 2.24 12.56
C ASP A 435 -0.18 2.41 11.17
N ASN A 436 0.56 2.38 10.06
CA ASN A 436 -0.02 2.62 8.73
C ASN A 436 0.57 1.65 7.68
N PRO A 437 0.46 0.32 7.86
CA PRO A 437 0.98 -0.64 6.88
C PRO A 437 0.32 -0.44 5.51
N ALA A 438 0.89 -1.02 4.45
CA ALA A 438 0.38 -0.93 3.07
C ALA A 438 0.34 0.46 2.41
N THR A 439 0.48 1.56 3.16
CA THR A 439 0.30 2.92 2.64
C THR A 439 1.61 3.64 2.26
N VAL A 440 1.50 4.62 1.36
CA VAL A 440 2.59 5.54 1.02
C VAL A 440 3.07 6.33 2.23
N HIS A 441 2.15 6.88 3.02
CA HIS A 441 2.49 7.71 4.17
C HIS A 441 3.11 6.90 5.31
N GLY A 442 2.66 5.66 5.54
CA GLY A 442 3.33 4.73 6.43
C GLY A 442 4.76 4.45 5.99
N SER A 443 4.95 4.10 4.72
CA SER A 443 6.28 3.88 4.14
C SER A 443 7.19 5.12 4.20
N TYR A 444 6.66 6.32 4.00
CA TYR A 444 7.40 7.57 4.13
C TYR A 444 7.91 7.76 5.58
N LEU A 445 7.03 7.57 6.56
CA LEU A 445 7.36 7.71 7.98
C LEU A 445 8.40 6.68 8.45
N THR A 446 8.37 5.46 7.91
CA THR A 446 9.40 4.46 8.25
C THR A 446 10.77 4.80 7.69
N GLY A 447 10.84 5.49 6.54
CA GLY A 447 12.08 6.08 6.01
C GLY A 447 12.68 7.11 6.96
N GLN A 448 11.88 8.08 7.41
CA GLN A 448 12.31 9.09 8.39
C GLN A 448 12.73 8.46 9.73
N ARG A 449 12.03 7.42 10.17
CA ARG A 449 12.38 6.64 11.36
C ARG A 449 13.77 6.01 11.21
N ALA A 450 14.01 5.26 10.13
CA ALA A 450 15.29 4.60 9.90
C ALA A 450 16.46 5.60 9.83
N ALA A 451 16.28 6.71 9.14
CA ALA A 451 17.25 7.81 9.10
C ALA A 451 17.53 8.41 10.49
N SER A 452 16.49 8.59 11.32
CA SER A 452 16.65 9.09 12.69
C SER A 452 17.39 8.09 13.59
N GLN A 453 17.06 6.80 13.47
CA GLN A 453 17.76 5.71 14.18
C GLN A 453 19.25 5.68 13.82
N LEU A 454 19.58 5.75 12.52
CA LEU A 454 20.95 5.81 12.04
C LEU A 454 21.69 7.03 12.59
N ALA A 455 21.05 8.20 12.58
CA ALA A 455 21.63 9.42 13.12
C ALA A 455 21.76 9.45 14.66
N GLY A 456 21.34 8.40 15.38
CA GLY A 456 21.34 8.38 16.85
C GLY A 456 20.38 9.39 17.48
N THR A 457 19.37 9.85 16.72
CA THR A 457 18.38 10.84 17.18
C THR A 457 17.01 10.21 17.34
N THR A 458 16.26 10.64 18.35
CA THR A 458 14.84 10.29 18.42
C THR A 458 14.09 11.03 17.32
N HIS A 459 13.31 10.31 16.52
CA HIS A 459 12.38 10.92 15.58
C HIS A 459 11.43 11.84 16.35
N ARG A 460 11.55 13.15 16.17
CA ARG A 460 10.61 14.11 16.75
C ARG A 460 9.27 13.91 16.06
N ARG A 461 8.37 13.14 16.67
CA ARG A 461 6.93 13.26 16.39
C ARG A 461 6.61 14.74 16.54
N ARG A 462 6.31 15.44 15.43
CA ARG A 462 5.68 16.77 15.53
C ARG A 462 4.41 16.53 16.33
N ALA A 463 4.40 17.03 17.58
CA ALA A 463 3.20 17.05 18.39
C ALA A 463 2.13 17.76 17.56
N ARG A 464 1.02 17.06 17.34
CA ARG A 464 -0.17 17.66 16.76
C ARG A 464 -1.05 18.20 17.87
#